data_AF-A0A8I1LTW6-F1
#
_entry.id   AF-A0A8I1LTW6-F1
#
_cell.length_a   1.000
_cell.length_b   1.000
_cell.length_c   1.000
_cell.angle_alpha   90.00
_cell.angle_beta   90.00
_cell.angle_gamma   90.00
#
_symmetry.space_group_name_H-M   'P 1'
#
loop_
_entity.id
_entity.type
_entity.pdbx_description
1 polymer ?
#
loop_
_entity_poly.entity_id
_entity_poly.type
_entity_poly.pdbx_seq_one_letter_code
_entity_poly.pdbx_strand_id
1 'polypeptide(L)'
;MADEKTKLAVIDGETLMDMKLPPTKFCVDTLLPQGLCILGGASKIGKSWWVLDLCVRIAKGEPMWDLKTTGGTTLYLCLEDTLRRVQNRLLCITDEVPPNAFFATSAGTLSDCLCEQIRNFVKEHPDTVFVAVDTFQIVRNNSIDTSYANDYEEIRILKQLADELGICLLLVHHLRKQGDSDPFNKLTGTTGIVGAVDTAFVLDKSRRNADSATLYCTGRDVEDRQLELRFSKEEFVWKMLGDSMENREMLLPKEMELLVEFMKVQKKYSGSNTEFCERYNEYAGQAVSARVLKRLMNLWEYRLADFGVRFRSHRSNGARLLEIEYSFSAGDESAVGDG
;
A
#
# COMPACT_ATOMS: atom_id res chain seq x y z
N MET A 1 -31.63 29.70 14.93
CA MET A 1 -31.08 28.57 14.14
C MET A 1 -29.57 28.41 14.37
N ALA A 2 -29.07 28.56 15.61
CA ALA A 2 -27.65 28.46 15.94
C ALA A 2 -27.30 27.21 16.78
N ASP A 3 -28.29 26.38 17.11
CA ASP A 3 -28.20 25.39 18.20
C ASP A 3 -28.03 23.93 17.70
N GLU A 4 -28.16 23.68 16.39
CA GLU A 4 -27.95 22.34 15.81
C GLU A 4 -26.49 22.02 15.48
N LYS A 5 -25.63 23.04 15.27
CA LYS A 5 -24.19 22.83 14.96
C LYS A 5 -23.31 22.56 16.18
N THR A 6 -23.84 22.74 17.39
CA THR A 6 -23.12 22.57 18.67
C THR A 6 -23.36 21.23 19.33
N LYS A 7 -24.35 20.46 18.88
CA LYS A 7 -24.68 19.16 19.46
C LYS A 7 -23.95 18.05 18.71
N LEU A 8 -23.16 17.25 19.44
CA LEU A 8 -22.50 16.08 18.87
C LEU A 8 -23.57 15.10 18.37
N ALA A 9 -23.52 14.76 17.09
CA ALA A 9 -24.32 13.66 16.54
C ALA A 9 -23.76 12.35 17.10
N VAL A 10 -24.49 11.76 18.05
CA VAL A 10 -24.14 10.47 18.67
C VAL A 10 -25.16 9.42 18.25
N ILE A 11 -24.67 8.21 18.02
CA ILE A 11 -25.46 7.00 17.82
C ILE A 11 -25.02 5.99 18.89
N ASP A 12 -25.97 5.30 19.51
CA ASP A 12 -25.63 4.23 20.45
C ASP A 12 -25.15 2.98 19.69
N GLY A 13 -24.33 2.17 20.36
CA GLY A 13 -23.67 1.03 19.73
C GLY A 13 -24.64 -0.06 19.25
N GLU A 14 -25.78 -0.24 19.92
CA GLU A 14 -26.80 -1.21 19.53
C GLU A 14 -27.44 -0.80 18.20
N THR A 15 -27.91 0.44 18.10
CA THR A 15 -28.44 0.99 16.85
C THR A 15 -27.41 0.92 15.73
N LEU A 16 -26.13 1.23 15.99
CA LEU A 16 -25.07 1.14 14.98
C LEU A 16 -24.85 -0.29 14.46
N MET A 17 -24.89 -1.29 15.35
CA MET A 17 -24.72 -2.71 14.97
C MET A 17 -25.88 -3.22 14.10
N ASP A 18 -27.09 -2.70 14.30
CA ASP A 18 -28.29 -3.06 13.54
C ASP A 18 -28.44 -2.28 12.21
N MET A 19 -27.66 -1.21 12.02
CA MET A 19 -27.68 -0.43 10.78
C MET A 19 -27.09 -1.22 9.61
N LYS A 20 -27.85 -1.31 8.52
CA LYS A 20 -27.36 -1.79 7.23
C LYS A 20 -26.60 -0.68 6.50
N LEU A 21 -25.34 -0.48 6.89
CA LEU A 21 -24.44 0.44 6.21
C LEU A 21 -24.00 -0.13 4.85
N PRO A 22 -23.84 0.71 3.80
CA PRO A 22 -23.35 0.25 2.52
C PRO A 22 -21.91 -0.28 2.67
N PRO A 23 -21.54 -1.36 1.96
CA PRO A 23 -20.18 -1.89 2.01
C PRO A 23 -19.19 -0.86 1.43
N THR A 24 -17.95 -0.90 1.94
CA THR A 24 -16.83 -0.15 1.37
C THR A 24 -16.69 -0.51 -0.11
N LYS A 25 -16.72 0.50 -0.97
CA LYS A 25 -16.57 0.31 -2.42
C LYS A 25 -15.10 0.35 -2.79
N PHE A 26 -14.71 -0.50 -3.73
CA PHE A 26 -13.34 -0.60 -4.24
C PHE A 26 -13.30 -0.32 -5.74
N CYS A 27 -12.37 0.53 -6.17
CA CYS A 27 -12.06 0.70 -7.60
C CYS A 27 -11.28 -0.50 -8.14
N VAL A 28 -10.41 -1.08 -7.32
CA VAL A 28 -9.76 -2.37 -7.53
C VAL A 28 -10.02 -3.20 -6.28
N ASP A 29 -10.72 -4.32 -6.44
CA ASP A 29 -11.21 -5.14 -5.33
C ASP A 29 -10.07 -5.49 -4.36
N THR A 30 -10.34 -5.37 -3.06
CA THR A 30 -9.39 -5.58 -1.93
C THR A 30 -8.14 -4.69 -1.90
N LEU A 31 -7.86 -3.91 -2.95
CA LEU A 31 -6.59 -3.18 -3.10
C LEU A 31 -6.78 -1.67 -3.04
N LEU A 32 -7.77 -1.13 -3.75
CA LEU A 32 -7.93 0.31 -3.95
C LEU A 32 -9.35 0.76 -3.55
N PRO A 33 -9.59 1.07 -2.26
CA PRO A 33 -10.89 1.49 -1.77
C PRO A 33 -11.24 2.92 -2.22
N GLN A 34 -12.51 3.29 -2.10
CA GLN A 34 -12.93 4.69 -2.08
C GLN A 34 -12.30 5.43 -0.90
N GLY A 35 -12.08 6.73 -1.06
CA GLY A 35 -11.34 7.55 -0.11
C GLY A 35 -9.99 8.01 -0.66
N LEU A 36 -9.14 8.51 0.23
CA LEU A 36 -7.86 9.08 -0.14
C LEU A 36 -6.74 8.03 -0.07
N CYS A 37 -6.10 7.81 -1.20
CA CYS A 37 -4.96 6.92 -1.35
C CYS A 37 -3.67 7.70 -1.64
N ILE A 38 -2.51 7.17 -1.25
CA ILE A 38 -1.21 7.71 -1.65
C ILE A 38 -0.28 6.63 -2.19
N LEU A 39 0.38 6.91 -3.31
CA LEU A 39 1.42 6.08 -3.91
C LEU A 39 2.78 6.75 -3.80
N GLY A 40 3.59 6.25 -2.86
CA GLY A 40 4.99 6.62 -2.72
C GLY A 40 5.92 5.74 -3.56
N GLY A 41 7.05 6.32 -3.94
CA GLY A 41 8.20 5.58 -4.43
C GLY A 41 9.29 6.53 -4.94
N ALA A 42 10.51 6.03 -5.13
CA ALA A 42 11.58 6.83 -5.72
C ALA A 42 11.21 7.37 -7.12
N SER A 43 11.82 8.48 -7.53
CA SER A 43 11.55 9.07 -8.85
C SER A 43 11.99 8.14 -9.98
N LYS A 44 11.17 8.06 -11.05
CA LYS A 44 11.42 7.26 -12.28
C LYS A 44 11.51 5.74 -12.07
N ILE A 45 10.78 5.19 -11.10
CA ILE A 45 10.72 3.73 -10.90
C ILE A 45 9.55 3.05 -11.59
N GLY A 46 8.57 3.80 -12.13
CA GLY A 46 7.40 3.25 -12.82
C GLY A 46 6.04 3.49 -12.16
N LYS A 47 5.93 4.42 -11.19
CA LYS A 47 4.65 4.81 -10.58
C LYS A 47 3.62 5.28 -11.61
N SER A 48 4.00 6.27 -12.44
CA SER A 48 3.11 6.83 -13.46
C SER A 48 2.69 5.81 -14.53
N TRP A 49 3.50 4.76 -14.77
CA TRP A 49 3.07 3.64 -15.62
C TRP A 49 1.97 2.81 -14.98
N TRP A 50 2.07 2.52 -13.68
CA TRP A 50 1.01 1.83 -12.95
C TRP A 50 -0.27 2.67 -12.85
N VAL A 51 -0.15 3.97 -12.58
CA VAL A 51 -1.32 4.87 -12.52
C VAL A 51 -2.01 5.00 -13.88
N LEU A 52 -1.24 5.07 -14.97
CA LEU A 52 -1.80 5.11 -16.31
C LEU A 52 -2.57 3.81 -16.64
N ASP A 53 -1.98 2.65 -16.34
CA ASP A 53 -2.61 1.33 -16.53
C ASP A 53 -3.87 1.18 -15.67
N LEU A 54 -3.85 1.63 -14.41
CA LEU A 54 -5.03 1.70 -13.54
C LEU A 54 -6.16 2.51 -14.19
N CYS A 55 -5.88 3.73 -14.67
CA CYS A 55 -6.91 4.58 -15.28
C CYS A 55 -7.57 3.89 -16.48
N VAL A 56 -6.77 3.29 -17.36
CA VAL A 56 -7.27 2.62 -18.56
C VAL A 56 -8.10 1.38 -18.20
N ARG A 57 -7.59 0.50 -17.32
CA ARG A 57 -8.29 -0.73 -16.93
C ARG A 57 -9.58 -0.46 -16.16
N ILE A 58 -9.56 0.48 -15.21
CA ILE A 58 -10.75 0.90 -14.47
C ILE A 58 -11.78 1.49 -15.43
N ALA A 59 -11.37 2.35 -16.36
CA ALA A 59 -12.28 2.92 -17.35
C ALA A 59 -12.91 1.84 -18.25
N LYS A 60 -12.16 0.81 -18.63
CA LYS A 60 -12.68 -0.34 -19.39
C LYS A 60 -13.49 -1.34 -18.55
N GLY A 61 -13.39 -1.31 -17.22
CA GLY A 61 -13.90 -2.37 -16.34
C GLY A 61 -13.10 -3.68 -16.47
N GLU A 62 -11.85 -3.60 -16.93
CA GLU A 62 -10.94 -4.75 -17.02
C GLU A 62 -10.26 -4.99 -15.67
N PRO A 63 -9.99 -6.25 -15.28
CA PRO A 63 -9.34 -6.55 -14.02
C PRO A 63 -7.90 -5.98 -14.00
N MET A 64 -7.48 -5.52 -12.83
CA MET A 64 -6.08 -5.20 -12.56
C MET A 64 -5.42 -6.46 -12.00
N TRP A 65 -4.59 -7.11 -12.82
CA TRP A 65 -4.14 -8.49 -12.57
C TRP A 65 -5.35 -9.42 -12.40
N ASP A 66 -5.44 -10.15 -11.28
CA ASP A 66 -6.54 -11.05 -10.97
C ASP A 66 -7.64 -10.37 -10.11
N LEU A 67 -7.52 -9.06 -9.88
CA LEU A 67 -8.46 -8.28 -9.07
C LEU A 67 -9.50 -7.58 -9.94
N LYS A 68 -10.77 -7.78 -9.63
CA LYS A 68 -11.88 -7.14 -10.33
C LYS A 68 -11.83 -5.62 -10.14
N THR A 69 -12.21 -4.87 -11.18
CA THR A 69 -12.34 -3.42 -11.09
C THR A 69 -13.81 -3.01 -11.11
N THR A 70 -14.12 -1.94 -10.39
CA THR A 70 -15.41 -1.27 -10.53
C THR A 70 -15.30 -0.29 -11.69
N GLY A 71 -15.88 -0.65 -12.84
CA GLY A 71 -15.84 0.18 -14.05
C GLY A 71 -16.52 1.54 -13.86
N GLY A 72 -15.90 2.59 -14.39
CA GLY A 72 -16.44 3.95 -14.32
C GLY A 72 -15.48 4.99 -14.89
N THR A 73 -15.90 6.25 -14.91
CA THR A 73 -15.07 7.34 -15.43
C THR A 73 -13.80 7.53 -14.59
N THR A 74 -12.68 7.77 -15.27
CA THR A 74 -11.38 8.07 -14.64
C THR A 74 -10.82 9.41 -15.07
N LEU A 75 -10.16 10.11 -14.15
CA LEU A 75 -9.42 11.35 -14.43
C LEU A 75 -7.98 11.23 -13.96
N TYR A 76 -7.03 11.40 -14.88
CA TYR A 76 -5.61 11.43 -14.56
C TYR A 76 -4.99 12.80 -14.79
N LEU A 77 -4.60 13.47 -13.70
CA LEU A 77 -3.83 14.70 -13.72
C LEU A 77 -2.32 14.38 -13.83
N CYS A 78 -1.80 14.32 -15.06
CA CYS A 78 -0.41 14.05 -15.42
C CYS A 78 0.42 15.35 -15.44
N LEU A 79 0.60 15.98 -14.28
CA LEU A 79 1.09 17.35 -14.14
C LEU A 79 2.59 17.54 -14.44
N GLU A 80 3.38 16.47 -14.42
CA GLU A 80 4.81 16.49 -14.82
C GLU A 80 5.04 16.14 -16.31
N ASP A 81 3.98 15.77 -17.02
CA ASP A 81 4.04 15.30 -18.40
C ASP A 81 3.48 16.32 -19.40
N THR A 82 3.84 16.16 -20.66
CA THR A 82 3.23 16.88 -21.78
C THR A 82 2.17 16.00 -22.44
N LEU A 83 1.21 16.60 -23.16
CA LEU A 83 0.20 15.85 -23.91
C LEU A 83 0.83 14.81 -24.84
N ARG A 84 1.91 15.18 -25.54
CA ARG A 84 2.68 14.25 -26.40
C ARG A 84 3.22 13.06 -25.62
N ARG A 85 3.71 13.28 -24.39
CA ARG A 85 4.26 12.20 -23.57
C ARG A 85 3.14 11.29 -23.06
N VAL A 86 2.00 11.84 -22.64
CA VAL A 86 0.81 11.06 -22.26
C VAL A 86 0.33 10.21 -23.44
N GLN A 87 0.17 10.82 -24.62
CA GLN A 87 -0.20 10.12 -25.85
C GLN A 87 0.75 8.96 -26.16
N ASN A 88 2.07 9.22 -26.15
CA ASN A 88 3.06 8.17 -26.41
C ASN A 88 2.97 7.01 -25.41
N ARG A 89 2.69 7.28 -24.13
CA ARG A 89 2.54 6.22 -23.14
C ARG A 89 1.26 5.42 -23.32
N LEU A 90 0.14 6.08 -23.67
CA LEU A 90 -1.12 5.40 -23.98
C LEU A 90 -0.93 4.40 -25.13
N LEU A 91 -0.27 4.84 -26.21
CA LEU A 91 0.08 3.97 -27.35
C LEU A 91 0.97 2.78 -26.99
N CYS A 92 1.66 2.82 -25.84
CA CYS A 92 2.47 1.69 -25.38
C CYS A 92 1.66 0.63 -24.62
N ILE A 93 0.55 1.01 -23.98
CA ILE A 93 -0.18 0.12 -23.05
C ILE A 93 -1.54 -0.33 -23.57
N THR A 94 -2.10 0.37 -24.57
CA THR A 94 -3.42 0.05 -25.12
C THR A 94 -3.55 0.50 -26.57
N ASP A 95 -4.22 -0.31 -27.39
CA ASP A 95 -4.59 0.04 -28.77
C ASP A 95 -5.80 0.99 -28.82
N GLU A 96 -6.67 0.90 -27.81
CA GLU A 96 -7.88 1.71 -27.69
C GLU A 96 -7.98 2.32 -26.29
N VAL A 97 -8.09 3.64 -26.21
CA VAL A 97 -8.33 4.36 -24.96
C VAL A 97 -9.85 4.51 -24.83
N PRO A 98 -10.46 4.04 -23.72
CA PRO A 98 -11.91 4.10 -23.57
C PRO A 98 -12.37 5.57 -23.44
N PRO A 99 -13.59 5.90 -23.90
CA PRO A 99 -14.08 7.28 -23.97
C PRO A 99 -14.29 7.93 -22.60
N ASN A 100 -14.32 7.14 -21.53
CA ASN A 100 -14.47 7.55 -20.14
C ASN A 100 -13.12 7.63 -19.39
N ALA A 101 -11.97 7.57 -20.08
CA ALA A 101 -10.66 7.89 -19.51
C ALA A 101 -10.20 9.30 -19.92
N PHE A 102 -10.11 10.20 -18.95
CA PHE A 102 -9.75 11.60 -19.16
C PHE A 102 -8.37 11.92 -18.60
N PHE A 103 -7.66 12.83 -19.29
CA PHE A 103 -6.29 13.22 -18.93
C PHE A 103 -6.14 14.73 -18.95
N ALA A 104 -5.42 15.28 -17.97
CA ALA A 104 -5.04 16.69 -17.94
C ALA A 104 -3.56 16.84 -17.58
N THR A 105 -2.85 17.76 -18.22
CA THR A 105 -1.43 18.05 -17.94
C THR A 105 -1.23 19.34 -17.14
N SER A 106 -2.33 19.90 -16.63
CA SER A 106 -2.35 21.12 -15.82
C SER A 106 -3.58 21.12 -14.92
N ALA A 107 -3.43 21.59 -13.69
CA ALA A 107 -4.50 21.80 -12.73
C ALA A 107 -4.15 23.00 -11.84
N GLY A 108 -5.15 23.55 -11.16
CA GLY A 108 -4.92 24.51 -10.08
C GLY A 108 -4.21 23.86 -8.89
N THR A 109 -3.75 24.68 -7.95
CA THR A 109 -3.27 24.20 -6.64
C THR A 109 -4.41 24.05 -5.65
N LEU A 110 -4.15 23.49 -4.47
CA LEU A 110 -5.11 23.39 -3.36
C LEU A 110 -5.62 24.75 -2.88
N SER A 111 -4.76 25.78 -2.88
CA SER A 111 -5.09 27.16 -2.52
C SER A 111 -5.85 27.92 -3.60
N ASP A 112 -5.91 27.36 -4.81
CA ASP A 112 -6.55 27.97 -5.97
C ASP A 112 -7.83 27.18 -6.30
N CYS A 113 -7.88 26.46 -7.42
CA CYS A 113 -9.11 25.86 -7.92
C CYS A 113 -9.11 24.32 -8.03
N LEU A 114 -8.10 23.59 -7.51
CA LEU A 114 -8.02 22.13 -7.70
C LEU A 114 -9.30 21.38 -7.26
N CYS A 115 -9.77 21.66 -6.04
CA CYS A 115 -10.93 20.97 -5.50
C CYS A 115 -12.20 21.28 -6.31
N GLU A 116 -12.35 22.53 -6.76
CA GLU A 116 -13.49 22.93 -7.60
C GLU A 116 -13.42 22.29 -8.99
N GLN A 117 -12.22 22.19 -9.58
CA GLN A 117 -12.01 21.50 -10.86
C GLN A 117 -12.43 20.04 -10.78
N ILE A 118 -12.03 19.33 -9.70
CA ILE A 118 -12.42 17.93 -9.49
C ILE A 118 -13.94 17.82 -9.26
N ARG A 119 -14.54 18.70 -8.44
CA ARG A 119 -16.00 18.71 -8.24
C ARG A 119 -16.77 18.94 -9.54
N ASN A 120 -16.33 19.91 -10.36
CA ASN A 120 -16.96 20.20 -11.64
C ASN A 120 -16.84 19.03 -12.61
N PHE A 121 -15.67 18.39 -12.66
CA PHE A 121 -15.47 17.19 -13.47
C PHE A 121 -16.40 16.05 -13.04
N VAL A 122 -16.47 15.74 -11.74
CA VAL A 122 -17.38 14.68 -11.23
C VAL A 122 -18.85 15.03 -11.47
N LYS A 123 -19.21 16.31 -11.45
CA LYS A 123 -20.55 16.77 -11.80
C LYS A 123 -20.87 16.57 -13.29
N GLU A 124 -19.90 16.76 -14.18
CA GLU A 124 -20.02 16.51 -15.63
C GLU A 124 -19.99 15.01 -15.95
N HIS A 125 -19.31 14.22 -15.12
CA HIS A 125 -19.16 12.77 -15.24
C HIS A 125 -19.57 12.05 -13.93
N PRO A 126 -20.88 11.90 -13.65
CA PRO A 126 -21.37 11.39 -12.37
C PRO A 126 -20.99 9.93 -12.06
N ASP A 127 -20.54 9.17 -13.06
CA ASP A 127 -20.03 7.81 -12.92
C ASP A 127 -18.51 7.76 -12.65
N THR A 128 -17.90 8.89 -12.28
CA THR A 128 -16.48 8.94 -11.91
C THR A 128 -16.23 8.10 -10.68
N VAL A 129 -15.27 7.18 -10.78
CA VAL A 129 -14.87 6.29 -9.67
C VAL A 129 -13.44 6.55 -9.22
N PHE A 130 -12.56 7.04 -10.10
CA PHE A 130 -11.14 7.16 -9.83
C PHE A 130 -10.55 8.48 -10.35
N VAL A 131 -9.81 9.17 -9.49
CA VAL A 131 -9.05 10.37 -9.85
C VAL A 131 -7.62 10.20 -9.36
N ALA A 132 -6.63 10.46 -10.21
CA ALA A 132 -5.22 10.41 -9.85
C ALA A 132 -4.54 11.76 -10.05
N VAL A 133 -3.70 12.15 -9.07
CA VAL A 133 -2.89 13.38 -9.10
C VAL A 133 -1.40 13.03 -9.12
N ASP A 134 -0.74 13.19 -10.27
CA ASP A 134 0.67 12.88 -10.46
C ASP A 134 1.48 14.10 -10.96
N THR A 135 2.26 14.77 -10.11
CA THR A 135 2.57 14.46 -8.71
C THR A 135 1.81 15.35 -7.75
N PHE A 136 1.51 14.83 -6.55
CA PHE A 136 0.92 15.60 -5.45
C PHE A 136 1.70 16.89 -5.20
N GLN A 137 3.04 16.85 -5.29
CA GLN A 137 3.91 18.00 -5.05
C GLN A 137 3.59 19.23 -5.88
N ILE A 138 3.03 19.08 -7.10
CA ILE A 138 2.70 20.21 -7.98
C ILE A 138 1.45 20.95 -7.53
N VAL A 139 0.47 20.24 -6.96
CA VAL A 139 -0.81 20.84 -6.55
C VAL A 139 -0.79 21.38 -5.13
N ARG A 140 0.30 21.15 -4.38
CA ARG A 140 0.45 21.67 -3.02
C ARG A 140 0.53 23.19 -3.02
N ASN A 141 0.23 23.77 -1.86
CA ASN A 141 0.37 25.21 -1.69
C ASN A 141 1.86 25.58 -1.69
N ASN A 142 2.23 26.61 -2.45
CA ASN A 142 3.58 27.16 -2.46
C ASN A 142 3.84 28.00 -1.18
N SER A 143 3.51 27.49 0.00
CA SER A 143 3.85 28.14 1.26
C SER A 143 5.34 27.98 1.55
N ILE A 144 5.99 29.08 1.96
CA ILE A 144 7.41 29.13 2.32
C ILE A 144 7.71 28.20 3.51
N ASP A 145 6.72 27.91 4.35
CA ASP A 145 6.79 26.93 5.44
C ASP A 145 6.27 25.55 5.00
N THR A 146 7.18 24.62 4.71
CA THR A 146 6.89 23.19 4.56
C THR A 146 6.85 22.52 5.94
N SER A 147 5.84 22.86 6.74
CA SER A 147 5.65 22.27 8.07
C SER A 147 4.74 21.03 8.02
N TYR A 148 4.98 20.09 8.94
CA TYR A 148 4.14 18.89 9.13
C TYR A 148 2.64 19.21 9.28
N ALA A 149 2.31 20.33 9.94
CA ALA A 149 0.92 20.75 10.10
C ALA A 149 0.27 21.13 8.76
N ASN A 150 1.03 21.71 7.83
CA ASN A 150 0.53 22.04 6.50
C ASN A 150 0.31 20.78 5.66
N ASP A 151 1.21 19.78 5.75
CA ASP A 151 1.00 18.46 5.12
C ASP A 151 -0.34 17.85 5.58
N TYR A 152 -0.62 17.89 6.88
CA TYR A 152 -1.83 17.29 7.45
C TYR A 152 -3.10 18.01 6.98
N GLU A 153 -3.12 19.34 6.98
CA GLU A 153 -4.29 20.10 6.51
C GLU A 153 -4.55 19.92 5.01
N GLU A 154 -3.50 19.88 4.18
CA GLU A 154 -3.64 19.60 2.75
C GLU A 154 -4.22 18.20 2.48
N ILE A 155 -3.75 17.19 3.22
CA ILE A 155 -4.29 15.83 3.14
C ILE A 155 -5.73 15.78 3.63
N ARG A 156 -6.07 16.50 4.70
CA ARG A 156 -7.43 16.58 5.23
C ARG A 156 -8.41 17.18 4.23
N ILE A 157 -8.04 18.25 3.53
CA ILE A 157 -8.87 18.86 2.47
C ILE A 157 -9.17 17.85 1.36
N LEU A 158 -8.13 17.13 0.91
CA LEU A 158 -8.28 16.13 -0.15
C LEU A 158 -9.06 14.90 0.29
N LYS A 159 -8.92 14.50 1.56
CA LYS A 159 -9.72 13.42 2.13
C LYS A 159 -11.19 13.80 2.17
N GLN A 160 -11.51 14.99 2.66
CA GLN A 160 -12.89 15.47 2.68
C GLN A 160 -13.47 15.53 1.26
N LEU A 161 -12.68 15.94 0.26
CA LEU A 161 -13.10 15.93 -1.14
C LEU A 161 -13.41 14.51 -1.66
N ALA A 162 -12.55 13.53 -1.37
CA ALA A 162 -12.75 12.14 -1.78
C ALA A 162 -14.00 11.53 -1.11
N ASP A 163 -14.17 11.78 0.19
CA ASP A 163 -15.33 11.32 0.97
C ASP A 163 -16.64 11.99 0.49
N GLU A 164 -16.61 13.30 0.20
CA GLU A 164 -17.74 14.07 -0.34
C GLU A 164 -18.20 13.53 -1.71
N LEU A 165 -17.25 13.21 -2.58
CA LEU A 165 -17.54 12.77 -3.95
C LEU A 165 -17.75 11.26 -4.08
N GLY A 166 -17.42 10.48 -3.03
CA GLY A 166 -17.52 9.02 -3.07
C GLY A 166 -16.63 8.39 -4.13
N ILE A 167 -15.42 8.92 -4.32
CA ILE A 167 -14.43 8.45 -5.31
C ILE A 167 -13.17 7.92 -4.63
N CYS A 168 -12.37 7.14 -5.36
CA CYS A 168 -10.99 6.90 -4.99
C CYS A 168 -10.11 8.02 -5.54
N LEU A 169 -9.41 8.74 -4.66
CA LEU A 169 -8.47 9.80 -5.01
C LEU A 169 -7.04 9.33 -4.72
N LEU A 170 -6.24 9.09 -5.76
CA LEU A 170 -4.85 8.63 -5.61
C LEU A 170 -3.85 9.78 -5.79
N LEU A 171 -3.05 10.03 -4.77
CA LEU A 171 -1.95 10.99 -4.79
C LEU A 171 -0.63 10.30 -5.10
N VAL A 172 0.08 10.70 -6.16
CA VAL A 172 1.43 10.18 -6.44
C VAL A 172 2.47 11.06 -5.76
N HIS A 173 3.29 10.44 -4.90
CA HIS A 173 4.31 11.13 -4.13
C HIS A 173 5.71 10.57 -4.40
N HIS A 174 6.70 11.46 -4.47
CA HIS A 174 8.09 11.10 -4.68
C HIS A 174 8.82 11.00 -3.34
N LEU A 175 9.33 9.80 -3.04
CA LEU A 175 10.09 9.59 -1.81
C LEU A 175 11.50 10.15 -1.93
N ARG A 176 11.99 10.75 -0.84
CA ARG A 176 13.40 11.11 -0.68
C ARG A 176 14.22 9.84 -0.45
N LYS A 177 15.51 9.86 -0.82
CA LYS A 177 16.44 8.76 -0.57
C LYS A 177 16.81 8.72 0.91
N GLN A 178 15.99 8.09 1.74
CA GLN A 178 16.37 7.67 3.09
C GLN A 178 16.40 6.14 3.13
N GLY A 179 17.48 5.59 3.67
CA GLY A 179 17.66 4.15 3.84
C GLY A 179 16.91 3.68 5.07
N ASP A 180 15.59 3.52 4.96
CA ASP A 180 14.79 2.84 5.98
C ASP A 180 14.45 1.42 5.53
N SER A 181 14.39 0.49 6.49
CA SER A 181 13.98 -0.89 6.25
C SER A 181 12.47 -1.02 6.10
N ASP A 182 11.69 -0.12 6.72
CA ASP A 182 10.25 -0.05 6.51
C ASP A 182 9.95 0.87 5.32
N PRO A 183 9.32 0.35 4.24
CA PRO A 183 8.96 1.14 3.08
C PRO A 183 8.05 2.32 3.40
N PHE A 184 7.14 2.19 4.38
CA PHE A 184 6.22 3.25 4.77
C PHE A 184 6.91 4.34 5.58
N ASN A 185 7.97 4.02 6.33
CA ASN A 185 8.77 5.03 7.01
C ASN A 185 9.47 5.98 6.02
N LYS A 186 9.78 5.49 4.81
CA LYS A 186 10.27 6.35 3.72
C LYS A 186 9.23 7.38 3.27
N LEU A 187 7.94 7.08 3.46
CA LEU A 187 6.81 7.97 3.17
C LEU A 187 6.47 8.87 4.36
N THR A 188 6.60 8.38 5.60
CA THR A 188 6.31 9.16 6.82
C THR A 188 7.43 10.11 7.24
N GLY A 189 8.66 9.93 6.71
CA GLY A 189 9.93 10.48 7.21
C GLY A 189 10.00 11.96 7.62
N THR A 190 9.03 12.81 7.22
CA THR A 190 8.85 14.16 7.80
C THR A 190 7.42 14.69 7.87
N THR A 191 6.40 13.97 7.40
CA THR A 191 5.09 14.59 7.04
C THR A 191 3.85 13.88 7.58
N GLY A 192 3.98 12.68 8.17
CA GLY A 192 2.85 11.97 8.79
C GLY A 192 1.71 11.58 7.83
N ILE A 193 1.93 11.70 6.52
CA ILE A 193 0.90 11.56 5.49
C ILE A 193 0.23 10.18 5.54
N VAL A 194 0.99 9.12 5.79
CA VAL A 194 0.46 7.74 5.88
C VAL A 194 -0.65 7.61 6.93
N GLY A 195 -0.56 8.33 8.05
CA GLY A 195 -1.58 8.26 9.11
C GLY A 195 -2.89 8.99 8.79
N ALA A 196 -2.86 9.89 7.80
CA ALA A 196 -3.97 10.76 7.43
C ALA A 196 -4.73 10.30 6.18
N VAL A 197 -4.17 9.35 5.41
CA VAL A 197 -4.81 8.72 4.25
C VAL A 197 -5.55 7.44 4.66
N ASP A 198 -6.48 6.99 3.82
CA ASP A 198 -7.22 5.74 4.02
C ASP A 198 -6.41 4.52 3.59
N THR A 199 -5.57 4.67 2.56
CA THR A 199 -4.68 3.61 2.07
C THR A 199 -3.35 4.20 1.56
N ALA A 200 -2.25 3.56 1.91
CA ALA A 200 -0.92 3.91 1.46
C ALA A 200 -0.28 2.78 0.67
N PHE A 201 0.39 3.16 -0.40
CA PHE A 201 1.17 2.28 -1.26
C PHE A 201 2.62 2.76 -1.32
N VAL A 202 3.55 1.83 -1.32
CA VAL A 202 4.96 2.10 -1.61
C VAL A 202 5.44 1.14 -2.67
N LEU A 203 5.78 1.68 -3.84
CA LEU A 203 6.47 0.94 -4.88
C LEU A 203 7.97 1.02 -4.62
N ASP A 204 8.60 -0.11 -4.30
CA ASP A 204 10.03 -0.18 -4.01
C ASP A 204 10.76 -1.10 -5.00
N LYS A 205 11.89 -0.63 -5.51
CA LYS A 205 12.78 -1.43 -6.39
C LYS A 205 14.06 -1.73 -5.64
N SER A 206 14.46 -2.99 -5.61
CA SER A 206 15.76 -3.41 -5.04
C SER A 206 16.94 -2.70 -5.71
N ARG A 207 16.84 -2.42 -7.02
CA ARG A 207 17.76 -1.57 -7.79
C ARG A 207 16.99 -0.70 -8.77
N ARG A 208 17.47 0.52 -9.01
CA ARG A 208 16.79 1.49 -9.90
C ARG A 208 16.48 0.93 -11.30
N ASN A 209 17.38 0.09 -11.83
CA ASN A 209 17.26 -0.52 -13.16
C ASN A 209 16.71 -1.95 -13.12
N ALA A 210 16.29 -2.43 -11.94
CA ALA A 210 15.61 -3.72 -11.85
C ALA A 210 14.25 -3.62 -12.53
N ASP A 211 13.86 -4.70 -13.19
CA ASP A 211 12.50 -4.87 -13.71
C ASP A 211 11.57 -5.38 -12.62
N SER A 212 12.10 -5.92 -11.51
CA SER A 212 11.32 -6.30 -10.34
C SER A 212 11.12 -5.15 -9.35
N ALA A 213 9.95 -5.13 -8.72
CA ALA A 213 9.59 -4.26 -7.61
C ALA A 213 8.66 -4.99 -6.64
N THR A 214 8.57 -4.47 -5.43
CA THR A 214 7.52 -4.84 -4.48
C THR A 214 6.62 -3.64 -4.28
N LEU A 215 5.31 -3.83 -4.43
CA LEU A 215 4.30 -2.85 -4.06
C LEU A 215 3.76 -3.24 -2.68
N TYR A 216 4.14 -2.46 -1.68
CA TYR A 216 3.62 -2.57 -0.32
C TYR A 216 2.32 -1.78 -0.22
N CYS A 217 1.32 -2.33 0.44
CA CYS A 217 0.02 -1.72 0.67
C CYS A 217 -0.38 -1.89 2.15
N THR A 218 -0.99 -0.85 2.73
CA THR A 218 -1.58 -0.85 4.07
C THR A 218 -2.71 0.18 4.10
N GLY A 219 -3.78 -0.07 4.85
CA GLY A 219 -4.90 0.85 4.94
C GLY A 219 -5.87 0.52 6.08
N ARG A 220 -6.88 1.37 6.25
CA ARG A 220 -7.96 1.15 7.23
C ARG A 220 -8.90 0.03 6.80
N ASP A 221 -9.22 0.02 5.52
CA ASP A 221 -10.09 -0.96 4.86
C ASP A 221 -9.32 -1.97 4.00
N VAL A 222 -7.98 -1.93 4.06
CA VAL A 222 -7.08 -2.78 3.24
C VAL A 222 -6.09 -3.49 4.15
N GLU A 223 -6.05 -4.82 4.06
CA GLU A 223 -5.05 -5.62 4.78
C GLU A 223 -3.64 -5.27 4.34
N ASP A 224 -2.68 -5.41 5.27
CA ASP A 224 -1.26 -5.31 4.94
C ASP A 224 -0.91 -6.34 3.85
N ARG A 225 -0.48 -5.84 2.69
CA ARG A 225 -0.28 -6.65 1.50
C ARG A 225 1.01 -6.28 0.78
N GLN A 226 1.72 -7.28 0.28
CA GLN A 226 2.90 -7.14 -0.56
C GLN A 226 2.65 -7.84 -1.89
N LEU A 227 2.80 -7.09 -2.97
CA LEU A 227 2.69 -7.60 -4.33
C LEU A 227 4.07 -7.60 -4.97
N GLU A 228 4.53 -8.77 -5.40
CA GLU A 228 5.73 -8.88 -6.22
C GLU A 228 5.39 -8.56 -7.67
N LEU A 229 6.02 -7.52 -8.21
CA LEU A 229 5.74 -7.02 -9.54
C LEU A 229 6.97 -7.13 -10.44
N ARG A 230 6.72 -7.37 -11.73
CA ARG A 230 7.71 -7.27 -12.80
C ARG A 230 7.23 -6.33 -13.89
N PHE A 231 8.02 -5.31 -14.19
CA PHE A 231 7.75 -4.37 -15.26
C PHE A 231 8.04 -5.03 -16.60
N SER A 232 7.01 -5.14 -17.45
CA SER A 232 7.16 -5.58 -18.83
C SER A 232 7.68 -4.41 -19.68
N LYS A 233 8.88 -4.55 -20.24
CA LYS A 233 9.44 -3.56 -21.19
C LYS A 233 8.78 -3.60 -22.56
N GLU A 234 8.08 -4.68 -22.87
CA GLU A 234 7.37 -4.88 -24.13
C GLU A 234 5.98 -4.25 -24.07
N GLU A 235 5.25 -4.48 -22.96
CA GLU A 235 3.88 -4.01 -22.77
C GLU A 235 3.78 -2.72 -21.94
N PHE A 236 4.90 -2.25 -21.37
CA PHE A 236 4.98 -1.05 -20.52
C PHE A 236 4.05 -1.05 -19.29
N VAL A 237 3.64 -2.24 -18.83
CA VAL A 237 2.79 -2.45 -17.65
C VAL A 237 3.52 -3.25 -16.56
N TRP A 238 3.03 -3.15 -15.34
CA TRP A 238 3.46 -4.00 -14.23
C TRP A 238 2.67 -5.30 -14.22
N LYS A 239 3.36 -6.45 -14.22
CA LYS A 239 2.75 -7.77 -14.05
C LYS A 239 2.93 -8.25 -12.62
N MET A 240 1.87 -8.77 -12.00
CA MET A 240 1.93 -9.41 -10.70
C MET A 240 2.53 -10.81 -10.84
N LEU A 241 3.50 -11.12 -9.98
CA LEU A 241 4.16 -12.43 -9.87
C LEU A 241 3.73 -13.18 -8.61
N GLY A 242 3.39 -12.45 -7.56
CA GLY A 242 2.97 -13.01 -6.29
C GLY A 242 2.25 -11.97 -5.45
N ASP A 243 1.42 -12.47 -4.55
CA ASP A 243 0.60 -11.68 -3.66
C ASP A 243 0.56 -12.31 -2.27
N SER A 244 0.88 -11.50 -1.25
CA SER A 244 0.87 -11.95 0.12
C SER A 244 -0.49 -12.35 0.68
N MET A 245 -1.61 -11.95 0.06
CA MET A 245 -2.92 -12.48 0.47
C MET A 245 -3.03 -13.98 0.19
N GLU A 246 -2.40 -14.46 -0.88
CA GLU A 246 -2.33 -15.89 -1.23
C GLU A 246 -1.14 -16.57 -0.56
N ASN A 247 0.00 -15.88 -0.46
CA ASN A 247 1.20 -16.36 0.20
C ASN A 247 1.64 -15.42 1.33
N ARG A 248 1.04 -15.57 2.50
CA ARG A 248 1.29 -14.67 3.65
C ARG A 248 2.78 -14.53 4.00
N GLU A 249 3.61 -15.54 3.75
CA GLU A 249 5.05 -15.49 4.06
C GLU A 249 5.79 -14.36 3.33
N MET A 250 5.25 -13.87 2.21
CA MET A 250 5.74 -12.68 1.50
C MET A 250 5.71 -11.41 2.36
N LEU A 251 4.97 -11.37 3.48
CA LEU A 251 4.98 -10.24 4.41
C LEU A 251 6.28 -10.13 5.22
N LEU A 252 7.14 -11.15 5.17
CA LEU A 252 8.42 -11.21 5.86
C LEU A 252 9.57 -10.91 4.88
N PRO A 253 10.68 -10.28 5.33
CA PRO A 253 11.90 -10.29 4.54
C PRO A 253 12.36 -11.71 4.23
N LYS A 254 13.07 -11.90 3.12
CA LYS A 254 13.55 -13.22 2.66
C LYS A 254 14.26 -14.03 3.75
N GLU A 255 15.05 -13.38 4.61
CA GLU A 255 15.72 -14.06 5.73
C GLU A 255 14.74 -14.60 6.78
N MET A 256 13.62 -13.90 6.99
CA MET A 256 12.59 -14.28 7.96
C MET A 256 11.60 -15.29 7.35
N GLU A 257 11.32 -15.23 6.05
CA GLU A 257 10.60 -16.27 5.31
C GLU A 257 11.34 -17.62 5.43
N LEU A 258 12.63 -17.65 5.09
CA LEU A 258 13.46 -18.85 5.23
C LEU A 258 13.59 -19.31 6.68
N LEU A 259 13.53 -18.39 7.65
CA LEU A 259 13.49 -18.74 9.06
C LEU A 259 12.19 -19.47 9.42
N VAL A 260 11.04 -19.05 8.88
CA VAL A 260 9.76 -19.75 9.06
C VAL A 260 9.83 -21.15 8.45
N GLU A 261 10.32 -21.29 7.21
CA GLU A 261 10.51 -22.60 6.58
C GLU A 261 11.43 -23.51 7.38
N PHE A 262 12.58 -22.98 7.83
CA PHE A 262 13.52 -23.70 8.67
C PHE A 262 12.87 -24.18 9.97
N MET A 263 12.09 -23.32 10.63
CA MET A 263 11.41 -23.65 11.88
C MET A 263 10.21 -24.58 11.68
N LYS A 264 9.56 -24.58 10.51
CA LYS A 264 8.57 -25.60 10.13
C LYS A 264 9.18 -27.00 10.13
N VAL A 265 10.46 -27.14 9.75
CA VAL A 265 11.21 -28.40 9.77
C VAL A 265 11.74 -28.72 11.17
N GLN A 266 12.43 -27.78 11.81
CA GLN A 266 13.08 -27.99 13.12
C GLN A 266 12.10 -28.13 14.28
N LYS A 267 10.92 -27.50 14.18
CA LYS A 267 9.86 -27.38 15.21
C LYS A 267 10.28 -26.62 16.48
N LYS A 268 11.37 -27.03 17.13
CA LYS A 268 11.88 -26.38 18.34
C LYS A 268 13.39 -26.29 18.30
N TYR A 269 13.92 -25.20 18.85
CA TYR A 269 15.34 -25.03 19.07
C TYR A 269 15.59 -24.44 20.47
N SER A 270 16.63 -24.92 21.14
CA SER A 270 17.16 -24.34 22.36
C SER A 270 18.68 -24.45 22.34
N GLY A 271 19.37 -23.32 22.37
CA GLY A 271 20.83 -23.28 22.31
C GLY A 271 21.39 -21.87 22.16
N SER A 272 22.60 -21.75 21.63
CA SER A 272 23.24 -20.44 21.45
C SER A 272 22.78 -19.73 20.17
N ASN A 273 22.83 -18.39 20.14
CA ASN A 273 22.51 -17.64 18.92
C ASN A 273 23.47 -17.97 17.76
N THR A 274 24.72 -18.29 18.05
CA THR A 274 25.74 -18.63 17.05
C THR A 274 25.42 -19.95 16.39
N GLU A 275 25.19 -20.99 17.19
CA GLU A 275 24.84 -22.32 16.70
C GLU A 275 23.52 -22.30 15.93
N PHE A 276 22.51 -21.57 16.43
CA PHE A 276 21.27 -21.39 15.68
C PHE A 276 21.50 -20.78 14.29
N CYS A 277 22.33 -19.73 14.24
CA CYS A 277 22.64 -19.03 13.00
C CYS A 277 23.40 -19.92 12.02
N GLU A 278 24.31 -20.78 12.49
CA GLU A 278 25.04 -21.75 11.67
C GLU A 278 24.07 -22.73 11.01
N ARG A 279 23.15 -23.32 11.79
CA ARG A 279 22.13 -24.26 11.27
C ARG A 279 21.17 -23.57 10.30
N TYR A 280 20.73 -22.35 10.62
CA TYR A 280 19.90 -21.55 9.72
C TYR A 280 20.62 -21.26 8.40
N ASN A 281 21.89 -20.84 8.44
CA ASN A 281 22.67 -20.53 7.25
C ASN A 281 22.90 -21.78 6.37
N GLU A 282 23.16 -22.93 6.99
CA GLU A 282 23.30 -24.22 6.31
C GLU A 282 22.00 -24.61 5.59
N TYR A 283 20.85 -24.43 6.23
CA TYR A 283 19.54 -24.69 5.62
C TYR A 283 19.20 -23.69 4.51
N ALA A 284 19.37 -22.40 4.78
CA ALA A 284 18.93 -21.30 3.92
C ALA A 284 19.88 -21.01 2.74
N GLY A 285 21.08 -21.62 2.72
CA GLY A 285 22.14 -21.29 1.76
C GLY A 285 22.61 -19.83 1.88
N GLN A 286 22.59 -19.28 3.10
CA GLN A 286 22.92 -17.88 3.38
C GLN A 286 24.19 -17.73 4.24
N ALA A 287 24.70 -16.50 4.33
CA ALA A 287 25.86 -16.16 5.16
C ALA A 287 25.53 -14.97 6.09
N VAL A 288 24.43 -15.06 6.83
CA VAL A 288 24.02 -14.03 7.79
C VAL A 288 24.80 -14.20 9.10
N SER A 289 25.16 -13.10 9.76
CA SER A 289 25.77 -13.18 11.11
C SER A 289 24.70 -13.37 12.20
N ALA A 290 25.03 -14.08 13.28
CA ALA A 290 24.11 -14.30 14.40
C ALA A 290 23.54 -12.98 14.97
N ARG A 291 24.32 -11.90 14.97
CA ARG A 291 23.88 -10.56 15.39
C ARG A 291 22.81 -9.99 14.45
N VAL A 292 22.99 -10.13 13.14
CA VAL A 292 22.04 -9.64 12.13
C VAL A 292 20.77 -10.47 12.17
N LEU A 293 20.88 -11.80 12.20
CA LEU A 293 19.73 -12.70 12.29
C LEU A 293 18.89 -12.40 13.54
N LYS A 294 19.54 -12.27 14.70
CA LYS A 294 18.84 -11.94 15.96
C LYS A 294 18.17 -10.57 15.92
N ARG A 295 18.80 -9.58 15.28
CA ARG A 295 18.20 -8.25 15.09
C ARG A 295 16.95 -8.33 14.20
N LEU A 296 17.02 -9.09 13.10
CA LEU A 296 15.87 -9.29 12.21
C LEU A 296 14.74 -10.03 12.93
N MET A 297 15.04 -11.10 13.68
CA MET A 297 14.04 -11.80 14.50
C MET A 297 13.32 -10.85 15.45
N ASN A 298 14.06 -10.02 16.19
CA ASN A 298 13.47 -9.03 17.11
C ASN A 298 12.67 -7.95 16.36
N LEU A 299 13.13 -7.51 15.19
CA LEU A 299 12.44 -6.50 14.38
C LEU A 299 11.08 -7.03 13.85
N TRP A 300 11.02 -8.32 13.54
CA TRP A 300 9.85 -8.99 12.94
C TRP A 300 9.14 -9.92 13.93
N GLU A 301 9.30 -9.73 15.23
CA GLU A 301 8.80 -10.65 16.27
C GLU A 301 7.29 -10.88 16.18
N TYR A 302 6.50 -9.81 16.06
CA TYR A 302 5.05 -9.91 15.95
C TYR A 302 4.62 -10.66 14.68
N ARG A 303 5.22 -10.34 13.53
CA ARG A 303 4.93 -11.03 12.27
C ARG A 303 5.35 -12.49 12.33
N LEU A 304 6.55 -12.79 12.81
CA LEU A 304 7.00 -14.17 12.99
C LEU A 304 6.02 -14.97 13.86
N ALA A 305 5.45 -14.36 14.90
CA ALA A 305 4.43 -14.99 15.73
C ALA A 305 3.13 -15.27 14.97
N ASP A 306 2.72 -14.40 14.04
CA ASP A 306 1.58 -14.64 13.12
C ASP A 306 1.84 -15.85 12.21
N PHE A 307 3.11 -16.11 11.84
CA PHE A 307 3.55 -17.31 11.12
C PHE A 307 3.87 -18.51 12.03
N GLY A 308 3.53 -18.42 13.31
CA GLY A 308 3.72 -19.49 14.28
C GLY A 308 5.14 -19.61 14.83
N VAL A 309 6.08 -18.74 14.47
CA VAL A 309 7.45 -18.71 15.02
C VAL A 309 7.50 -17.75 16.21
N ARG A 310 7.62 -18.28 17.42
CA ARG A 310 7.87 -17.49 18.63
C ARG A 310 9.26 -17.78 19.17
N PHE A 311 9.92 -16.77 19.71
CA PHE A 311 11.22 -16.95 20.32
C PHE A 311 11.37 -16.12 21.58
N ARG A 312 12.26 -16.58 22.47
CA ARG A 312 12.66 -15.83 23.65
C ARG A 312 14.15 -15.96 23.90
N SER A 313 14.74 -14.92 24.47
CA SER A 313 16.14 -14.94 24.89
C SER A 313 16.21 -14.82 26.40
N HIS A 314 16.96 -15.73 27.03
CA HIS A 314 17.14 -15.73 28.48
C HIS A 314 18.58 -16.07 28.84
N ARG A 315 18.97 -15.85 30.10
CA ARG A 315 20.27 -16.26 30.63
C ARG A 315 20.10 -17.47 31.53
N SER A 316 20.98 -18.46 31.35
CA SER A 316 21.07 -19.64 32.23
C SER A 316 22.54 -19.99 32.42
N ASN A 317 22.97 -20.21 33.67
CA ASN A 317 24.36 -20.55 34.05
C ASN A 317 25.43 -19.63 33.39
N GLY A 318 25.15 -18.33 33.28
CA GLY A 318 26.06 -17.34 32.68
C GLY A 318 26.02 -17.25 31.14
N ALA A 319 25.40 -18.22 30.45
CA ALA A 319 25.25 -18.24 29.00
C ALA A 319 23.92 -17.57 28.54
N ARG A 320 23.93 -16.92 27.38
CA ARG A 320 22.72 -16.40 26.71
C ARG A 320 22.15 -17.50 25.80
N LEU A 321 20.95 -17.97 26.12
CA LEU A 321 20.24 -18.99 25.35
C LEU A 321 19.12 -18.34 24.52
N LEU A 322 18.92 -18.92 23.35
CA LEU A 322 17.83 -18.62 22.43
C LEU A 322 16.93 -19.86 22.37
N GLU A 323 15.66 -19.66 22.67
CA GLU A 323 14.62 -20.67 22.49
C GLU A 323 13.69 -20.20 21.38
N ILE A 324 13.39 -21.07 20.43
CA ILE A 324 12.48 -20.81 19.32
C ILE A 324 11.55 -22.00 19.18
N GLU A 325 10.27 -21.71 19.00
CA GLU A 325 9.23 -22.71 18.80
C GLU A 325 8.39 -22.33 17.59
N TYR A 326 8.10 -23.33 16.75
CA TYR A 326 7.09 -23.26 15.71
C TYR A 326 5.82 -23.95 16.19
N SER A 327 4.75 -23.17 16.31
CA SER A 327 3.40 -23.62 16.63
C SER A 327 2.42 -22.87 15.75
N PHE A 328 1.88 -23.54 14.73
CA PHE A 328 0.81 -22.97 13.92
C PHE A 328 -0.52 -23.36 14.57
N SER A 329 -1.15 -22.41 15.27
CA SER A 329 -2.57 -22.55 15.61
C SER A 329 -3.35 -22.16 14.36
N ALA A 330 -3.85 -23.13 13.61
CA ALA A 330 -4.94 -22.85 12.69
C ALA A 330 -6.10 -22.28 13.55
N GLY A 331 -6.45 -21.01 13.34
CA GLY A 331 -7.69 -20.49 13.90
C GLY A 331 -8.86 -21.24 13.27
N ASP A 332 -9.64 -21.92 14.11
CA ASP A 332 -10.98 -22.45 13.88
C ASP A 332 -11.26 -23.18 12.54
N GLU A 333 -10.81 -24.42 12.43
CA GLU A 333 -11.55 -25.49 11.71
C GLU A 333 -12.22 -26.45 12.70
N SER A 334 -12.82 -25.92 13.78
CA SER A 334 -13.64 -26.71 14.70
C SER A 334 -15.04 -26.11 14.83
N ALA A 335 -15.81 -26.16 13.73
CA ALA A 335 -17.26 -26.05 13.77
C ALA A 335 -17.95 -26.77 12.60
N VAL A 336 -17.54 -27.99 12.25
CA VAL A 336 -18.45 -28.96 11.63
C VAL A 336 -18.12 -30.35 12.18
N GLY A 337 -18.86 -30.74 13.21
CA GLY A 337 -18.76 -32.04 13.86
C GLY A 337 -19.94 -32.23 14.81
N ASP A 338 -20.97 -32.88 14.27
CA ASP A 338 -22.09 -33.56 14.92
C ASP A 338 -23.12 -32.76 15.73
N GLY A 339 -24.30 -32.62 15.10
CA GLY A 339 -25.59 -32.28 15.67
C GLY A 339 -26.70 -32.53 14.66
#